data_AF-A0A0P7WZA5-F1
#
_entry.id   AF-A0A0P7WZA5-F1
#
_cell.length_a   1.000
_cell.length_b   1.000
_cell.length_c   1.000
_cell.angle_alpha   90.00
_cell.angle_beta   90.00
_cell.angle_gamma   90.00
#
_symmetry.space_group_name_H-M   'P 1'
#
loop_
_entity.id
_entity.type
_entity.pdbx_description
1 polymer ?
#
loop_
_entity_poly.entity_id
_entity_poly.type
_entity_poly.pdbx_seq_one_letter_code
_entity_poly.pdbx_strand_id
1 'polypeptide(L)'
;MTQKTLIDYHLSNFKSNHPESNIVEEDDHFVVSNVWKDNNIKLVFGIDDKTSIALVNNLLINSKFDGIIFISEKRIEFVYGFFDESELNANNSHLKRKFDFVFEDMTFKAHFGSPSEEFWKFSKIFKREPKSYAEAMNQMAPFCDFGKDDLPEKNQKYFEKRLPVNFHLEGVEFHKTAELETIFRNLNAISHYYDRTAPIIAIRNENDQNEERHKEVSLIEDNFPSIISLKRIDDIALRLLETARGSSTRMSFLYYYQVIEYLSHTYTDEVVKKKLTKLLRNPSIVSCSDQKISEIFNTVIDLNHNDDVKMRNIVESYIEPETIWREIELNIDFFSKPVVFDGGFELKAMISETTDKSSWSSMWHPKLIDSLTKIRNCIVHARERRENKVILPSSENNLKLAYFNNLIARIAEIIAIKHG
;
A
#
# COMPACT_ATOMS: atom_id res chain seq x y z
N MET A 1 40.94 -20.22 -24.12
CA MET A 1 40.57 -20.48 -22.72
C MET A 1 40.77 -19.18 -21.96
N THR A 2 39.69 -18.47 -21.66
CA THR A 2 39.74 -17.23 -20.86
C THR A 2 40.09 -17.62 -19.42
N GLN A 3 41.15 -17.04 -18.87
CA GLN A 3 41.53 -17.21 -17.46
C GLN A 3 40.36 -16.75 -16.59
N LYS A 4 39.75 -17.66 -15.82
CA LYS A 4 38.72 -17.28 -14.84
C LYS A 4 39.37 -16.42 -13.77
N THR A 5 38.81 -15.25 -13.53
CA THR A 5 39.28 -14.36 -12.46
C THR A 5 38.92 -14.95 -11.08
N LEU A 6 39.58 -14.49 -10.00
CA LEU A 6 39.25 -14.90 -8.63
C LEU A 6 37.76 -14.63 -8.32
N ILE A 7 37.25 -13.52 -8.86
CA ILE A 7 35.83 -13.13 -8.84
C ILE A 7 34.95 -14.18 -9.51
N ASP A 8 35.30 -14.66 -10.71
CA ASP A 8 34.50 -15.68 -11.41
C ASP A 8 34.53 -17.04 -10.69
N TYR A 9 35.53 -17.28 -9.84
CA TYR A 9 35.60 -18.48 -9.01
C TYR A 9 34.74 -18.35 -7.75
N HIS A 10 34.79 -17.20 -7.07
CA HIS A 10 34.12 -17.01 -5.77
C HIS A 10 32.72 -16.42 -5.85
N LEU A 11 32.40 -15.56 -6.82
CA LEU A 11 31.18 -14.74 -6.85
C LEU A 11 30.35 -14.94 -8.13
N SER A 12 30.46 -16.11 -8.76
CA SER A 12 29.77 -16.42 -10.03
C SER A 12 28.26 -16.27 -9.94
N ASN A 13 27.65 -16.68 -8.82
CA ASN A 13 26.20 -16.65 -8.65
C ASN A 13 25.72 -15.20 -8.46
N PHE A 14 26.40 -14.44 -7.60
CA PHE A 14 26.08 -13.03 -7.41
C PHE A 14 26.17 -12.25 -8.72
N LYS A 15 27.26 -12.44 -9.49
CA LYS A 15 27.47 -11.79 -10.79
C LYS A 15 26.40 -12.18 -11.82
N SER A 16 25.91 -13.41 -11.78
CA SER A 16 24.81 -13.85 -12.65
C SER A 16 23.47 -13.21 -12.28
N ASN A 17 23.24 -12.96 -11.00
CA ASN A 17 21.99 -12.37 -10.51
C ASN A 17 22.00 -10.83 -10.58
N HIS A 18 23.18 -10.21 -10.53
CA HIS A 18 23.40 -8.76 -10.49
C HIS A 18 24.41 -8.31 -11.54
N PRO A 19 24.14 -8.51 -12.84
CA PRO A 19 25.07 -8.17 -13.91
C PRO A 19 25.44 -6.67 -13.98
N GLU A 20 24.63 -5.81 -13.38
CA GLU A 20 24.83 -4.36 -13.26
C GLU A 20 25.75 -3.96 -12.10
N SER A 21 26.02 -4.87 -11.15
CA SER A 21 26.94 -4.61 -10.04
C SER A 21 28.38 -4.66 -10.53
N ASN A 22 29.22 -3.76 -10.02
CA ASN A 22 30.64 -3.75 -10.32
C ASN A 22 31.43 -4.39 -9.17
N ILE A 23 32.15 -5.46 -9.48
CA ILE A 23 32.94 -6.24 -8.51
C ILE A 23 34.41 -6.04 -8.82
N VAL A 24 35.16 -5.53 -7.85
CA VAL A 24 36.60 -5.30 -7.94
C VAL A 24 37.30 -6.07 -6.82
N GLU A 25 38.49 -6.58 -7.12
CA GLU A 25 39.43 -7.13 -6.14
C GLU A 25 40.42 -6.02 -5.78
N GLU A 26 40.46 -5.63 -4.51
CA GLU A 26 41.36 -4.61 -3.97
C GLU A 26 42.17 -5.23 -2.83
N ASP A 27 43.48 -5.36 -3.02
CA ASP A 27 44.43 -5.97 -2.08
C ASP A 27 43.99 -7.37 -1.59
N ASP A 28 43.35 -7.45 -0.43
CA ASP A 28 42.86 -8.66 0.25
C ASP A 28 41.33 -8.69 0.41
N HIS A 29 40.61 -7.81 -0.29
CA HIS A 29 39.16 -7.66 -0.21
C HIS A 29 38.47 -7.71 -1.56
N PHE A 30 37.23 -8.18 -1.56
CA PHE A 30 36.27 -7.92 -2.62
C PHE A 30 35.47 -6.65 -2.30
N VAL A 31 35.31 -5.79 -3.30
CA VAL A 31 34.46 -4.61 -3.24
C VAL A 31 33.37 -4.75 -4.29
N VAL A 32 32.13 -4.92 -3.84
CA VAL A 32 30.94 -4.90 -4.68
C VAL A 32 30.31 -3.52 -4.60
N SER A 33 30.15 -2.86 -5.74
CA SER A 33 29.62 -1.50 -5.86
C SER A 33 28.44 -1.45 -6.85
N ASN A 34 27.74 -0.31 -6.87
CA ASN A 34 26.49 -0.13 -7.62
C ASN A 34 25.37 -1.10 -7.16
N VAL A 35 25.38 -1.43 -5.88
CA VAL A 35 24.38 -2.30 -5.27
C VAL A 35 23.10 -1.47 -5.07
N TRP A 36 21.91 -2.04 -5.34
CA TRP A 36 20.65 -1.30 -5.43
C TRP A 36 20.64 -0.18 -6.49
N LYS A 37 21.55 -0.20 -7.48
CA LYS A 37 21.80 0.90 -8.44
C LYS A 37 22.26 2.20 -7.76
N ASP A 38 22.87 2.10 -6.57
CA ASP A 38 23.45 3.23 -5.85
C ASP A 38 24.96 3.05 -5.73
N ASN A 39 25.72 3.98 -6.32
CA ASN A 39 27.19 3.94 -6.30
C ASN A 39 27.79 4.27 -4.92
N ASN A 40 26.97 4.78 -3.99
CA ASN A 40 27.41 5.16 -2.65
C ASN A 40 27.29 4.02 -1.65
N ILE A 41 26.67 2.91 -2.07
CA ILE A 41 26.52 1.70 -1.27
C ILE A 41 27.49 0.65 -1.82
N LYS A 42 28.26 0.06 -0.91
CA LYS A 42 29.24 -0.98 -1.22
C LYS A 42 29.11 -2.16 -0.25
N LEU A 43 29.46 -3.35 -0.72
CA LEU A 43 29.73 -4.50 0.13
C LEU A 43 31.23 -4.77 0.10
N VAL A 44 31.85 -4.83 1.27
CA VAL A 44 33.30 -5.01 1.43
C VAL A 44 33.57 -6.18 2.37
N PHE A 45 34.27 -7.20 1.88
CA PHE A 45 34.59 -8.42 2.64
C PHE A 45 35.89 -9.06 2.13
N GLY A 46 36.59 -9.79 3.00
CA GLY A 46 37.88 -10.39 2.67
C GLY A 46 37.78 -11.51 1.62
N ILE A 47 38.81 -11.66 0.79
CA ILE A 47 38.88 -12.71 -0.25
C ILE A 47 38.86 -14.13 0.33
N ASP A 48 39.33 -14.30 1.57
CA ASP A 48 39.34 -15.58 2.30
C ASP A 48 38.10 -15.75 3.21
N ASP A 49 37.22 -14.76 3.30
CA ASP A 49 36.00 -14.83 4.11
C ASP A 49 34.92 -15.67 3.42
N LYS A 50 35.06 -16.98 3.56
CA LYS A 50 34.12 -17.97 3.00
C LYS A 50 32.68 -17.73 3.47
N THR A 51 32.48 -17.18 4.67
CA THR A 51 31.13 -16.92 5.19
C THR A 51 30.48 -15.76 4.46
N SER A 52 31.19 -14.65 4.28
CA SER A 52 30.68 -13.51 3.51
C SER A 52 30.53 -13.83 2.02
N ILE A 53 31.45 -14.60 1.43
CA ILE A 53 31.34 -15.06 0.04
C ILE A 53 30.09 -15.94 -0.15
N ALA A 54 29.84 -16.88 0.76
CA ALA A 54 28.65 -17.74 0.70
C ALA A 54 27.37 -16.92 0.88
N LEU A 55 27.36 -15.98 1.83
CA LEU A 55 26.25 -15.06 2.05
C LEU A 55 25.93 -14.28 0.77
N VAL A 56 26.91 -13.56 0.21
CA VAL A 56 26.73 -12.70 -0.97
C VAL A 56 26.20 -13.49 -2.17
N ASN A 57 26.72 -14.69 -2.43
CA ASN A 57 26.21 -15.53 -3.52
C ASN A 57 24.74 -15.96 -3.37
N ASN A 58 24.21 -15.93 -2.15
CA ASN A 58 22.82 -16.28 -1.84
C ASN A 58 21.92 -15.03 -1.70
N LEU A 59 22.43 -13.83 -2.03
CA LEU A 59 21.63 -12.61 -2.01
C LEU A 59 20.99 -12.33 -3.36
N LEU A 60 19.71 -11.97 -3.30
CA LEU A 60 19.06 -11.20 -4.35
C LEU A 60 18.69 -9.83 -3.81
N ILE A 61 19.05 -8.82 -4.59
CA ILE A 61 18.89 -7.41 -4.31
C ILE A 61 18.04 -6.84 -5.42
N ASN A 62 17.00 -6.09 -5.05
CA ASN A 62 16.17 -5.38 -6.01
C ASN A 62 16.23 -3.89 -5.70
N SER A 63 16.68 -3.11 -6.68
CA SER A 63 16.77 -1.65 -6.56
C SER A 63 15.45 -0.95 -6.20
N LYS A 64 14.28 -1.59 -6.37
CA LYS A 64 12.98 -0.99 -6.04
C LYS A 64 12.63 -0.97 -4.56
N PHE A 65 13.27 -1.76 -3.70
CA PHE A 65 12.91 -1.85 -2.29
C PHE A 65 14.11 -1.83 -1.34
N ASP A 66 13.88 -1.34 -0.13
CA ASP A 66 14.82 -1.43 1.01
C ASP A 66 14.71 -2.78 1.69
N GLY A 67 15.01 -3.82 0.92
CA GLY A 67 14.93 -5.21 1.38
C GLY A 67 16.00 -6.09 0.77
N ILE A 68 16.34 -7.14 1.51
CA ILE A 68 17.34 -8.14 1.15
C ILE A 68 16.64 -9.48 1.01
N ILE A 69 16.78 -10.12 -0.14
CA ILE A 69 16.24 -11.46 -0.38
C ILE A 69 17.34 -12.48 -0.12
N PHE A 70 17.11 -13.35 0.86
CA PHE A 70 17.95 -14.49 1.17
C PHE A 70 17.41 -15.72 0.43
N ILE A 71 18.10 -16.10 -0.66
CA ILE A 71 17.62 -17.11 -1.62
C ILE A 71 17.48 -18.48 -0.97
N SER A 72 18.46 -18.90 -0.17
CA SER A 72 18.49 -20.20 0.51
C SER A 72 17.36 -20.36 1.53
N GLU A 73 17.03 -19.27 2.23
CA GLU A 73 16.04 -19.22 3.30
C GLU A 73 14.62 -18.95 2.78
N LYS A 74 14.47 -18.64 1.49
CA LYS A 74 13.20 -18.25 0.87
C LYS A 74 12.51 -17.13 1.67
N ARG A 75 13.30 -16.13 2.03
CA ARG A 75 12.91 -15.01 2.90
C ARG A 75 13.34 -13.69 2.29
N ILE A 76 12.51 -12.67 2.45
CA ILE A 76 12.92 -11.27 2.29
C ILE A 76 12.82 -10.58 3.65
N GLU A 77 13.83 -9.77 3.96
CA GLU A 77 13.83 -8.88 5.12
C GLU A 77 13.88 -7.43 4.65
N PHE A 78 12.86 -6.67 5.03
CA PHE A 78 12.84 -5.23 4.84
C PHE A 78 13.42 -4.56 6.08
N VAL A 79 14.36 -3.63 5.85
CA VAL A 79 15.03 -2.90 6.91
C VAL A 79 14.02 -1.95 7.55
N TYR A 80 13.72 -2.15 8.83
CA TYR A 80 12.70 -1.36 9.50
C TYR A 80 13.32 -0.34 10.47
N GLY A 81 13.96 -0.79 11.56
CA GLY A 81 14.69 0.13 12.44
C GLY A 81 14.85 -0.34 13.88
N PHE A 82 15.09 0.61 14.78
CA PHE A 82 15.29 0.39 16.21
C PHE A 82 14.15 1.03 17.00
N PHE A 83 13.51 0.26 17.86
CA PHE A 83 12.31 0.67 18.60
C PHE A 83 12.49 0.49 20.09
N ASP A 84 11.96 1.42 20.88
CA ASP A 84 12.01 1.32 22.33
C ASP A 84 11.21 0.09 22.82
N GLU A 85 11.71 -0.61 23.84
CA GLU A 85 11.02 -1.81 24.37
C GLU A 85 9.57 -1.54 24.79
N SER A 86 9.26 -0.33 25.25
CA SER A 86 7.90 0.07 25.60
C SER A 86 6.97 0.10 24.38
N GLU A 87 7.48 0.51 23.21
CA GLU A 87 6.70 0.53 21.96
C GLU A 87 6.45 -0.90 21.47
N LEU A 88 7.43 -1.78 21.60
CA LEU A 88 7.28 -3.20 21.29
C LEU A 88 6.26 -3.86 22.21
N ASN A 89 6.31 -3.54 23.50
CA ASN A 89 5.47 -4.18 24.51
C ASN A 89 4.06 -3.61 24.62
N ALA A 90 3.73 -2.51 23.93
CA ALA A 90 2.37 -1.98 23.90
C ALA A 90 1.35 -3.02 23.38
N ASN A 91 0.16 -3.05 23.97
CA ASN A 91 -0.88 -4.05 23.65
C ASN A 91 -1.39 -3.95 22.21
N ASN A 92 -1.29 -2.79 21.57
CA ASN A 92 -1.74 -2.55 20.19
C ASN A 92 -0.58 -2.26 19.23
N SER A 93 0.64 -2.68 19.57
CA SER A 93 1.81 -2.44 18.72
C SER A 93 1.71 -3.25 17.42
N HIS A 94 1.77 -2.57 16.27
CA HIS A 94 1.87 -3.25 14.97
C HIS A 94 3.13 -4.11 14.86
N LEU A 95 4.15 -3.83 15.67
CA LEU A 95 5.42 -4.56 15.74
C LEU A 95 5.29 -5.98 16.34
N LYS A 96 4.14 -6.35 16.88
CA LYS A 96 3.86 -7.72 17.36
C LYS A 96 3.14 -8.58 16.32
N ARG A 97 2.78 -8.01 15.17
CA ARG A 97 1.94 -8.69 14.19
C ARG A 97 2.64 -9.85 13.52
N LYS A 98 1.88 -10.93 13.36
CA LYS A 98 2.21 -12.11 12.59
C LYS A 98 0.95 -12.53 11.85
N PHE A 99 1.04 -12.69 10.54
CA PHE A 99 -0.09 -13.07 9.71
C PHE A 99 0.35 -13.81 8.45
N ASP A 100 -0.54 -14.65 7.94
CA ASP A 100 -0.37 -15.28 6.63
C ASP A 100 -1.03 -14.39 5.57
N PHE A 101 -0.27 -13.99 4.56
CA PHE A 101 -0.76 -13.26 3.40
C PHE A 101 -0.88 -14.21 2.21
N VAL A 102 -2.09 -14.43 1.74
CA VAL A 102 -2.39 -15.27 0.58
C VAL A 102 -2.70 -14.37 -0.61
N PHE A 103 -1.87 -14.44 -1.65
CA PHE A 103 -1.99 -13.62 -2.85
C PHE A 103 -1.78 -14.49 -4.10
N GLU A 104 -2.80 -14.56 -4.96
CA GLU A 104 -2.76 -15.36 -6.21
C GLU A 104 -2.22 -16.79 -5.98
N ASP A 105 -2.82 -17.50 -5.03
CA ASP A 105 -2.47 -18.87 -4.61
C ASP A 105 -1.06 -19.04 -3.98
N MET A 106 -0.31 -17.95 -3.79
CA MET A 106 0.93 -17.93 -3.02
C MET A 106 0.67 -17.55 -1.57
N THR A 107 1.30 -18.24 -0.62
CA THR A 107 1.19 -17.93 0.82
C THR A 107 2.51 -17.41 1.34
N PHE A 108 2.47 -16.21 1.92
CA PHE A 108 3.59 -15.53 2.56
C PHE A 108 3.36 -15.47 4.06
N LYS A 109 4.37 -15.81 4.86
CA LYS A 109 4.33 -15.60 6.31
C LYS A 109 4.94 -14.24 6.61
N ALA A 110 4.10 -13.31 7.04
CA ALA A 110 4.47 -11.94 7.33
C ALA A 110 4.61 -11.72 8.83
N HIS A 111 5.71 -11.11 9.26
CA HIS A 111 5.86 -10.70 10.66
C HIS A 111 6.90 -9.60 10.87
N PHE A 112 6.74 -8.85 11.96
CA PHE A 112 7.82 -8.04 12.53
C PHE A 112 8.63 -8.90 13.50
N GLY A 113 9.94 -8.80 13.43
CA GLY A 113 10.85 -9.65 14.20
C GLY A 113 12.24 -9.08 14.31
N SER A 114 13.08 -9.71 15.15
CA SER A 114 14.49 -9.38 15.21
C SER A 114 15.18 -9.76 13.89
N PRO A 115 16.16 -8.98 13.41
CA PRO A 115 16.90 -9.33 12.21
C PRO A 115 17.56 -10.70 12.32
N SER A 116 17.62 -11.41 11.20
CA SER A 116 18.25 -12.72 11.14
C SER A 116 19.76 -12.67 11.34
N GLU A 117 20.37 -13.83 11.59
CA GLU A 117 21.83 -13.97 11.60
C GLU A 117 22.45 -13.59 10.26
N GLU A 118 21.80 -13.95 9.14
CA GLU A 118 22.25 -13.59 7.79
C GLU A 118 22.23 -12.07 7.60
N PHE A 119 21.19 -11.40 8.09
CA PHE A 119 21.09 -9.95 8.07
C PHE A 119 22.22 -9.30 8.89
N TRP A 120 22.52 -9.81 10.08
CA TRP A 120 23.63 -9.29 10.88
C TRP A 120 24.98 -9.50 10.20
N LYS A 121 25.20 -10.65 9.55
CA LYS A 121 26.42 -10.87 8.74
C LYS A 121 26.48 -9.87 7.59
N PHE A 122 25.36 -9.62 6.90
CA PHE A 122 25.27 -8.61 5.85
C PHE A 122 25.59 -7.20 6.36
N SER A 123 25.07 -6.81 7.53
CA SER A 123 25.29 -5.49 8.11
C SER A 123 26.76 -5.14 8.35
N LYS A 124 27.61 -6.15 8.58
CA LYS A 124 29.05 -5.98 8.83
C LYS A 124 29.82 -5.67 7.55
N ILE A 125 29.39 -6.23 6.42
CA ILE A 125 30.03 -6.03 5.11
C ILE A 125 29.45 -4.82 4.37
N PHE A 126 28.28 -4.32 4.79
CA PHE A 126 27.66 -3.12 4.24
C PHE A 126 28.48 -1.86 4.60
N LYS A 127 28.79 -1.05 3.59
CA LYS A 127 29.47 0.24 3.72
C LYS A 127 28.73 1.31 2.92
N ARG A 128 28.60 2.49 3.51
CA ARG A 128 28.02 3.68 2.87
C ARG A 128 29.05 4.80 2.85
N GLU A 129 29.17 5.47 1.71
CA GLU A 129 30.04 6.62 1.56
C GLU A 129 29.50 7.84 2.33
N PRO A 130 30.28 8.51 3.19
CA PRO A 130 29.79 9.55 4.13
C PRO A 130 29.21 10.81 3.48
N LYS A 131 29.46 11.05 2.18
CA LYS A 131 29.13 12.32 1.51
C LYS A 131 27.93 12.25 0.57
N SER A 132 27.20 11.14 0.56
CA SER A 132 26.06 10.96 -0.33
C SER A 132 24.74 10.77 0.42
N TYR A 133 23.73 11.53 -0.03
CA TYR A 133 22.33 11.22 0.19
C TYR A 133 21.96 9.99 -0.65
N ALA A 134 22.46 8.81 -0.29
CA ALA A 134 21.93 7.55 -0.79
C ALA A 134 20.43 7.48 -0.43
N GLU A 135 19.60 7.20 -1.43
CA GLU A 135 18.15 7.06 -1.25
C GLU A 135 17.79 5.65 -0.78
N ALA A 136 18.61 4.66 -1.14
CA ALA A 136 18.42 3.27 -0.76
C ALA A 136 19.03 2.95 0.62
N MET A 137 18.38 2.04 1.34
CA MET A 137 18.84 1.42 2.59
C MET A 137 19.24 2.46 3.65
N ASN A 138 18.52 3.59 3.72
CA ASN A 138 18.79 4.66 4.68
C ASN A 138 18.71 4.19 6.14
N GLN A 139 17.79 3.25 6.40
CA GLN A 139 17.56 2.66 7.71
C GLN A 139 18.66 1.68 8.13
N MET A 140 19.62 1.35 7.25
CA MET A 140 20.70 0.40 7.52
C MET A 140 21.78 0.94 8.45
N ALA A 141 22.00 2.27 8.47
CA ALA A 141 23.09 2.87 9.22
C ALA A 141 23.08 2.51 10.73
N PRO A 142 21.93 2.59 11.45
CA PRO A 142 21.84 2.12 12.83
C PRO A 142 22.22 0.64 13.01
N PHE A 143 21.92 -0.23 12.04
CA PHE A 143 22.28 -1.67 12.14
C PHE A 143 23.78 -1.89 11.97
N CYS A 144 24.44 -1.12 11.11
CA CYS A 144 25.89 -1.18 10.95
C CYS A 144 26.64 -0.67 12.19
N ASP A 145 26.03 0.23 12.95
CA ASP A 145 26.60 0.84 14.15
C ASP A 145 26.28 0.04 15.43
N PHE A 146 25.22 -0.75 15.40
CA PHE A 146 24.82 -1.55 16.56
C PHE A 146 25.92 -2.52 17.02
N GLY A 147 26.28 -2.42 18.30
CA GLY A 147 27.31 -3.27 18.92
C GLY A 147 28.76 -2.84 18.66
N LYS A 148 28.99 -1.64 18.11
CA LYS A 148 30.32 -1.05 18.01
C LYS A 148 30.71 -0.30 19.29
N ASP A 149 31.86 -0.65 19.85
CA ASP A 149 32.39 -0.05 21.08
C ASP A 149 33.04 1.34 20.84
N ASP A 150 33.39 1.66 19.59
CA ASP A 150 34.13 2.88 19.21
C ASP A 150 33.22 4.08 18.89
N LEU A 151 31.91 3.93 19.05
CA LEU A 151 30.94 5.00 18.80
C LEU A 151 30.98 6.10 19.87
N PRO A 152 30.69 7.36 19.52
CA PRO A 152 30.48 8.42 20.51
C PRO A 152 29.41 8.03 21.54
N GLU A 153 29.58 8.43 22.80
CA GLU A 153 28.66 8.08 23.91
C GLU A 153 27.18 8.40 23.60
N LYS A 154 26.92 9.51 22.89
CA LYS A 154 25.57 9.89 22.44
C LYS A 154 24.94 8.82 21.54
N ASN A 155 25.72 8.19 20.68
CA ASN A 155 25.26 7.15 19.76
C ASN A 155 25.13 5.80 20.47
N GLN A 156 25.98 5.49 21.45
CA GLN A 156 25.81 4.30 22.29
C GLN A 156 24.49 4.37 23.08
N LYS A 157 24.20 5.54 23.67
CA LYS A 157 22.93 5.82 24.37
C LYS A 157 21.69 5.64 23.50
N TYR A 158 21.79 5.83 22.19
CA TYR A 158 20.66 5.58 21.28
C TYR A 158 20.20 4.11 21.32
N PHE A 159 21.11 3.16 21.57
CA PHE A 159 20.81 1.73 21.53
C PHE A 159 20.42 1.11 22.87
N GLU A 160 20.69 1.75 24.01
CA GLU A 160 20.55 1.15 25.36
C GLU A 160 19.15 0.59 25.71
N LYS A 161 18.09 1.08 25.07
CA LYS A 161 16.70 0.65 25.32
C LYS A 161 15.94 0.28 24.04
N ARG A 162 16.69 0.11 22.95
CA ARG A 162 16.12 -0.09 21.62
C ARG A 162 16.45 -1.46 21.10
N LEU A 163 15.45 -2.13 20.58
CA LEU A 163 15.61 -3.40 19.93
C LEU A 163 15.53 -3.23 18.40
N PRO A 164 16.40 -3.92 17.66
CA PRO A 164 16.35 -3.96 16.21
C PRO A 164 15.15 -4.78 15.74
N VAL A 165 14.45 -4.26 14.75
CA VAL A 165 13.28 -4.88 14.12
C VAL A 165 13.42 -4.80 12.61
N ASN A 166 13.11 -5.90 11.94
CA ASN A 166 12.87 -5.99 10.51
C ASN A 166 11.43 -6.48 10.24
N PHE A 167 10.93 -6.23 9.04
CA PHE A 167 9.74 -6.89 8.53
C PHE A 167 10.14 -8.08 7.65
N HIS A 168 9.63 -9.25 7.96
CA HIS A 168 9.96 -10.51 7.31
C HIS A 168 8.78 -10.99 6.46
N LEU A 169 9.05 -11.41 5.23
CA LEU A 169 8.15 -12.25 4.44
C LEU A 169 8.87 -13.54 4.07
N GLU A 170 8.23 -14.67 4.36
CA GLU A 170 8.76 -16.01 4.10
C GLU A 170 7.77 -16.85 3.30
N GLY A 171 8.24 -17.94 2.68
CA GLY A 171 7.34 -19.00 2.19
C GLY A 171 7.27 -19.15 0.68
N VAL A 172 7.96 -18.31 -0.09
CA VAL A 172 8.06 -18.46 -1.56
C VAL A 172 9.47 -18.24 -2.08
N GLU A 173 9.73 -18.75 -3.28
CA GLU A 173 10.98 -18.52 -4.00
C GLU A 173 10.93 -17.14 -4.68
N PHE A 174 11.16 -16.07 -3.90
CA PHE A 174 11.09 -14.68 -4.37
C PHE A 174 11.90 -14.40 -5.64
N HIS A 175 13.03 -15.09 -5.83
CA HIS A 175 13.88 -14.97 -7.02
C HIS A 175 13.23 -15.47 -8.32
N LYS A 176 12.14 -16.24 -8.23
CA LYS A 176 11.35 -16.71 -9.38
C LYS A 176 10.06 -15.92 -9.55
N THR A 177 9.77 -14.98 -8.67
CA THR A 177 8.54 -14.22 -8.67
C THR A 177 8.73 -12.95 -9.51
N ALA A 178 8.15 -12.92 -10.71
CA ALA A 178 8.32 -11.82 -11.65
C ALA A 178 7.64 -10.51 -11.20
N GLU A 179 6.72 -10.57 -10.23
CA GLU A 179 5.81 -9.46 -9.88
C GLU A 179 5.89 -9.07 -8.38
N LEU A 180 7.08 -9.08 -7.79
CA LEU A 180 7.31 -8.69 -6.39
C LEU A 180 6.73 -7.31 -6.06
N GLU A 181 6.87 -6.35 -6.98
CA GLU A 181 6.31 -5.01 -6.82
C GLU A 181 4.79 -5.05 -6.68
N THR A 182 4.09 -5.75 -7.58
CA THR A 182 2.63 -5.90 -7.53
C THR A 182 2.20 -6.53 -6.20
N ILE A 183 2.89 -7.57 -5.75
CA ILE A 183 2.61 -8.25 -4.47
C ILE A 183 2.76 -7.28 -3.31
N PHE A 184 3.86 -6.53 -3.23
CA PHE A 184 4.12 -5.63 -2.11
C PHE A 184 3.21 -4.40 -2.10
N ARG A 185 2.84 -3.88 -3.28
CA ARG A 185 1.81 -2.82 -3.39
C ARG A 185 0.45 -3.30 -2.89
N ASN A 186 0.05 -4.51 -3.27
CA ASN A 186 -1.18 -5.13 -2.76
C ASN A 186 -1.12 -5.40 -1.25
N LEU A 187 0.03 -5.87 -0.73
CA LEU A 187 0.25 -6.04 0.70
C LEU A 187 0.16 -4.72 1.46
N ASN A 188 0.75 -3.64 0.93
CA ASN A 188 0.64 -2.29 1.47
C ASN A 188 -0.83 -1.80 1.45
N ALA A 189 -1.57 -2.07 0.37
CA ALA A 189 -2.97 -1.70 0.24
C ALA A 189 -3.84 -2.35 1.32
N ILE A 190 -3.73 -3.67 1.48
CA ILE A 190 -4.56 -4.43 2.41
C ILE A 190 -4.14 -4.28 3.87
N SER A 191 -2.84 -4.13 4.15
CA SER A 191 -2.36 -3.87 5.52
C SER A 191 -2.89 -2.54 6.01
N HIS A 192 -2.88 -1.52 5.14
CA HIS A 192 -3.43 -0.21 5.44
C HIS A 192 -4.95 -0.21 5.61
N TYR A 193 -5.66 -1.04 4.82
CA TYR A 193 -7.10 -1.21 4.96
C TYR A 193 -7.53 -1.70 6.36
N TYR A 194 -6.74 -2.60 6.98
CA TYR A 194 -7.01 -3.06 8.35
C TYR A 194 -6.46 -2.09 9.41
N ASP A 195 -5.35 -1.43 9.13
CA ASP A 195 -4.70 -0.48 10.03
C ASP A 195 -4.00 0.65 9.26
N ARG A 196 -4.45 1.90 9.42
CA ARG A 196 -3.89 3.04 8.68
C ARG A 196 -2.47 3.44 9.11
N THR A 197 -2.06 3.02 10.29
CA THR A 197 -0.70 3.12 10.83
C THR A 197 0.18 1.91 10.49
N ALA A 198 -0.35 0.90 9.78
CA ALA A 198 0.46 -0.20 9.29
C ALA A 198 1.63 0.37 8.46
N PRO A 199 2.87 -0.04 8.77
CA PRO A 199 4.00 0.41 8.00
C PRO A 199 3.92 -0.08 6.57
N ILE A 200 4.49 0.73 5.69
CA ILE A 200 4.40 0.56 4.25
C ILE A 200 5.78 0.12 3.77
N ILE A 201 5.84 -0.95 2.98
CA ILE A 201 7.07 -1.29 2.24
C ILE A 201 7.36 -0.13 1.29
N ALA A 202 8.53 0.49 1.43
CA ALA A 202 8.97 1.54 0.53
C ALA A 202 9.29 0.95 -0.85
N ILE A 203 8.54 1.38 -1.86
CA ILE A 203 8.72 0.97 -3.25
C ILE A 203 9.14 2.22 -4.02
N ARG A 204 10.40 2.24 -4.47
CA ARG A 204 10.96 3.35 -5.23
C ARG A 204 10.40 3.34 -6.65
N ASN A 205 9.80 4.46 -7.03
CA ASN A 205 9.55 4.80 -8.42
C ASN A 205 10.79 5.47 -8.99
N GLU A 206 11.06 5.30 -10.28
CA GLU A 206 12.24 5.90 -10.93
C GLU A 206 12.19 7.45 -11.00
N ASN A 207 11.15 8.12 -10.47
CA ASN A 207 10.91 9.56 -10.66
C ASN A 207 10.32 10.36 -9.46
N ASP A 208 10.14 9.80 -8.26
CA ASP A 208 9.41 10.55 -7.20
C ASP A 208 10.33 11.18 -6.15
N GLN A 209 10.29 12.52 -6.07
CA GLN A 209 10.79 13.28 -4.92
C GLN A 209 9.80 13.17 -3.75
N ASN A 210 10.32 12.90 -2.55
CA ASN A 210 9.54 12.61 -1.34
C ASN A 210 8.60 13.76 -0.92
N GLU A 211 7.33 13.46 -0.70
CA GLU A 211 6.38 14.29 0.06
C GLU A 211 6.14 13.70 1.46
N GLU A 212 6.07 14.56 2.48
CA GLU A 212 5.86 14.18 3.88
C GLU A 212 4.45 13.61 4.13
N ARG A 213 4.35 12.55 4.95
CA ARG A 213 3.10 11.86 5.30
C ARG A 213 2.55 12.34 6.64
N HIS A 214 1.23 12.58 6.71
CA HIS A 214 0.51 12.85 7.96
C HIS A 214 0.15 11.55 8.71
N LYS A 215 0.04 11.63 10.04
CA LYS A 215 -0.40 10.50 10.90
C LYS A 215 -1.93 10.39 10.90
N GLU A 216 -2.43 9.18 10.68
CA GLU A 216 -3.87 8.85 10.74
C GLU A 216 -4.19 7.86 11.87
N VAL A 217 -5.48 7.72 12.19
CA VAL A 217 -6.02 6.86 13.27
C VAL A 217 -5.72 5.38 13.02
N SER A 218 -5.30 4.65 14.06
CA SER A 218 -4.58 3.38 13.92
C SER A 218 -5.41 2.17 13.48
N LEU A 219 -6.50 1.79 14.16
CA LEU A 219 -7.18 0.52 13.86
C LEU A 219 -8.61 0.75 13.42
N ILE A 220 -8.97 0.10 12.31
CA ILE A 220 -10.28 0.22 11.66
C ILE A 220 -11.17 -0.96 12.06
N GLU A 221 -10.57 -2.13 12.21
CA GLU A 221 -11.19 -3.32 12.77
C GLU A 221 -10.67 -3.58 14.18
N ASP A 222 -11.47 -4.26 15.00
CA ASP A 222 -11.16 -4.53 16.42
C ASP A 222 -9.82 -5.28 16.59
N ASN A 223 -9.42 -6.07 15.58
CA ASN A 223 -8.16 -6.80 15.55
C ASN A 223 -7.59 -6.88 14.13
N PHE A 224 -6.27 -6.87 14.00
CA PHE A 224 -5.60 -7.18 12.74
C PHE A 224 -5.70 -8.69 12.46
N PRO A 225 -6.11 -9.11 11.25
CA PRO A 225 -6.36 -10.53 10.95
C PRO A 225 -5.06 -11.35 10.94
N SER A 226 -5.15 -12.60 11.41
CA SER A 226 -4.06 -13.57 11.35
C SER A 226 -3.87 -14.21 9.98
N ILE A 227 -4.89 -14.15 9.12
CA ILE A 227 -4.84 -14.61 7.73
C ILE A 227 -5.52 -13.55 6.86
N ILE A 228 -4.81 -13.07 5.84
CA ILE A 228 -5.31 -12.13 4.85
C ILE A 228 -5.27 -12.84 3.50
N SER A 229 -6.42 -13.01 2.86
CA SER A 229 -6.51 -13.50 1.48
C SER A 229 -6.94 -12.37 0.57
N LEU A 230 -6.16 -12.11 -0.47
CA LEU A 230 -6.35 -10.98 -1.37
C LEU A 230 -6.14 -11.42 -2.81
N LYS A 231 -7.08 -11.04 -3.67
CA LYS A 231 -6.89 -11.07 -5.12
C LYS A 231 -6.23 -9.78 -5.58
N ARG A 232 -5.55 -9.82 -6.73
CA ARG A 232 -4.91 -8.65 -7.31
C ARG A 232 -5.92 -7.51 -7.46
N ILE A 233 -5.68 -6.43 -6.73
CA ILE A 233 -6.40 -5.17 -6.92
C ILE A 233 -6.03 -4.64 -8.31
N ASP A 234 -7.03 -4.11 -9.03
CA ASP A 234 -6.81 -3.45 -10.31
C ASP A 234 -5.68 -2.40 -10.23
N ASP A 235 -4.76 -2.42 -11.18
CA ASP A 235 -3.54 -1.61 -11.14
C ASP A 235 -3.81 -0.10 -11.14
N ILE A 236 -4.87 0.36 -11.83
CA ILE A 236 -5.26 1.78 -11.87
C ILE A 236 -5.85 2.16 -10.53
N ALA A 237 -6.77 1.35 -9.99
CA ALA A 237 -7.34 1.58 -8.67
C ALA A 237 -6.26 1.60 -7.58
N LEU A 238 -5.32 0.66 -7.63
CA LEU A 238 -4.20 0.55 -6.69
C LEU A 238 -3.29 1.78 -6.73
N ARG A 239 -2.93 2.26 -7.94
CA ARG A 239 -2.16 3.51 -8.12
C ARG A 239 -2.88 4.72 -7.54
N LEU A 240 -4.18 4.84 -7.78
CA LEU A 240 -4.98 5.94 -7.26
C LEU A 240 -5.06 5.90 -5.73
N LEU A 241 -5.24 4.72 -5.13
CA LEU A 241 -5.23 4.55 -3.67
C LEU A 241 -3.89 4.97 -3.05
N GLU A 242 -2.77 4.54 -3.65
CA GLU A 242 -1.44 4.92 -3.16
C GLU A 242 -1.20 6.43 -3.27
N THR A 243 -1.61 7.03 -4.39
CA THR A 243 -1.50 8.47 -4.61
C THR A 243 -2.37 9.24 -3.60
N ALA A 244 -3.59 8.76 -3.32
CA ALA A 244 -4.50 9.37 -2.36
C ALA A 244 -3.89 9.44 -0.95
N ARG A 245 -3.16 8.40 -0.54
CA ARG A 245 -2.52 8.31 0.80
C ARG A 245 -1.33 9.25 0.96
N GLY A 246 -0.62 9.56 -0.12
CA GLY A 246 0.50 10.51 -0.11
C GLY A 246 0.06 11.98 -0.26
N SER A 247 -1.20 12.23 -0.57
CA SER A 247 -1.69 13.54 -0.98
C SER A 247 -2.26 14.38 0.17
N SER A 248 -2.33 15.70 -0.03
CA SER A 248 -3.12 16.59 0.82
C SER A 248 -4.61 16.16 0.88
N THR A 249 -5.32 16.46 1.98
CA THR A 249 -6.72 16.03 2.20
C THR A 249 -7.65 16.28 1.02
N ARG A 250 -7.52 17.44 0.35
CA ARG A 250 -8.33 17.79 -0.82
C ARG A 250 -8.04 16.87 -2.01
N MET A 251 -6.77 16.63 -2.30
CA MET A 251 -6.35 15.78 -3.41
C MET A 251 -6.63 14.31 -3.10
N SER A 252 -6.38 13.89 -1.87
CA SER A 252 -6.74 12.57 -1.32
C SER A 252 -8.23 12.26 -1.58
N PHE A 253 -9.12 13.20 -1.23
CA PHE A 253 -10.56 13.07 -1.47
C PHE A 253 -10.87 12.84 -2.95
N LEU A 254 -10.23 13.60 -3.85
CA LEU A 254 -10.44 13.46 -5.29
C LEU A 254 -9.94 12.12 -5.82
N TYR A 255 -8.76 11.67 -5.39
CA TYR A 255 -8.21 10.39 -5.82
C TYR A 255 -9.06 9.21 -5.34
N TYR A 256 -9.56 9.23 -4.10
CA TYR A 256 -10.51 8.22 -3.63
C TYR A 256 -11.83 8.25 -4.41
N TYR A 257 -12.35 9.45 -4.74
CA TYR A 257 -13.53 9.57 -5.61
C TYR A 257 -13.27 8.96 -6.99
N GLN A 258 -12.10 9.21 -7.58
CA GLN A 258 -11.68 8.66 -8.87
C GLN A 258 -11.56 7.13 -8.85
N VAL A 259 -11.13 6.51 -7.75
CA VAL A 259 -11.16 5.04 -7.60
C VAL A 259 -12.59 4.51 -7.80
N ILE A 260 -13.57 5.14 -7.14
CA ILE A 260 -14.97 4.72 -7.21
C ILE A 260 -15.52 4.97 -8.62
N GLU A 261 -15.26 6.15 -9.21
CA GLU A 261 -15.66 6.46 -10.60
C GLU A 261 -15.10 5.40 -11.56
N TYR A 262 -13.79 5.18 -11.55
CA TYR A 262 -13.11 4.24 -12.43
C TYR A 262 -13.68 2.81 -12.31
N LEU A 263 -13.76 2.29 -11.09
CA LEU A 263 -14.24 0.92 -10.86
C LEU A 263 -15.76 0.79 -11.15
N SER A 264 -16.54 1.86 -11.04
CA SER A 264 -17.96 1.83 -11.39
C SER A 264 -18.20 1.56 -12.88
N HIS A 265 -17.30 2.05 -13.74
CA HIS A 265 -17.34 1.78 -15.18
C HIS A 265 -17.03 0.31 -15.47
N THR A 266 -15.93 -0.22 -14.91
CA THR A 266 -15.52 -1.61 -15.12
C THR A 266 -16.56 -2.59 -14.57
N TYR A 267 -17.12 -2.31 -13.38
CA TYR A 267 -18.20 -3.10 -12.78
C TYR A 267 -19.45 -3.18 -13.66
N THR A 268 -19.89 -2.05 -14.22
CA THR A 268 -21.08 -2.03 -15.07
C THR A 268 -20.89 -2.90 -16.30
N ASP A 269 -19.71 -2.80 -16.93
CA ASP A 269 -19.34 -3.60 -18.09
C ASP A 269 -19.34 -5.10 -17.76
N GLU A 270 -18.82 -5.49 -16.59
CA GLU A 270 -18.83 -6.89 -16.15
C GLU A 270 -20.23 -7.43 -15.88
N VAL A 271 -21.08 -6.66 -15.19
CA VAL A 271 -22.46 -7.08 -14.89
C VAL A 271 -23.23 -7.27 -16.19
N VAL A 272 -23.12 -6.32 -17.12
CA VAL A 272 -23.72 -6.41 -18.45
C VAL A 272 -23.19 -7.64 -19.20
N LYS A 273 -21.86 -7.85 -19.22
CA LYS A 273 -21.24 -9.01 -19.86
C LYS A 273 -21.72 -10.34 -19.27
N LYS A 274 -21.83 -10.45 -17.94
CA LYS A 274 -22.35 -11.64 -17.25
C LYS A 274 -23.81 -11.89 -17.61
N LYS A 275 -24.67 -10.86 -17.58
CA LYS A 275 -26.08 -10.94 -17.98
C LYS A 275 -26.21 -11.38 -19.45
N LEU A 276 -25.49 -10.74 -20.38
CA LEU A 276 -25.50 -11.09 -21.80
C LEU A 276 -24.99 -12.52 -22.03
N THR A 277 -23.89 -12.92 -21.38
CA THR A 277 -23.37 -14.29 -21.48
C THR A 277 -24.39 -15.33 -21.01
N LYS A 278 -25.10 -15.04 -19.90
CA LYS A 278 -26.16 -15.91 -19.38
C LYS A 278 -27.35 -16.00 -20.35
N LEU A 279 -27.77 -14.89 -20.94
CA LEU A 279 -28.84 -14.85 -21.94
C LEU A 279 -28.44 -15.64 -23.19
N LEU A 280 -27.24 -15.42 -23.72
CA LEU A 280 -26.72 -16.08 -24.92
C LEU A 280 -26.50 -17.59 -24.74
N ARG A 281 -26.15 -18.04 -23.53
CA ARG A 281 -25.99 -19.47 -23.20
C ARG A 281 -27.32 -20.18 -22.98
N ASN A 282 -28.45 -19.46 -22.91
CA ASN A 282 -29.74 -20.09 -22.73
C ASN A 282 -30.12 -20.86 -24.00
N PRO A 283 -30.31 -22.20 -23.97
CA PRO A 283 -30.61 -23.00 -25.16
C PRO A 283 -31.86 -22.53 -25.92
N SER A 284 -32.80 -21.91 -25.21
CA SER A 284 -34.02 -21.39 -25.81
C SER A 284 -33.79 -20.07 -26.58
N ILE A 285 -32.58 -19.51 -26.63
CA ILE A 285 -32.29 -18.33 -27.46
C ILE A 285 -32.40 -18.62 -28.96
N VAL A 286 -32.28 -19.90 -29.35
CA VAL A 286 -32.45 -20.36 -30.74
C VAL A 286 -33.86 -20.05 -31.27
N SER A 287 -34.87 -20.02 -30.40
CA SER A 287 -36.24 -19.61 -30.77
C SER A 287 -36.45 -18.09 -30.75
N CYS A 288 -35.43 -17.31 -30.41
CA CYS A 288 -35.31 -15.85 -30.44
C CYS A 288 -36.66 -15.10 -30.38
N SER A 289 -37.38 -15.22 -29.26
CA SER A 289 -38.62 -14.49 -29.05
C SER A 289 -38.36 -13.00 -28.84
N ASP A 290 -39.31 -12.14 -29.23
CA ASP A 290 -39.24 -10.67 -29.06
C ASP A 290 -38.96 -10.25 -27.61
N GLN A 291 -39.42 -11.05 -26.63
CA GLN A 291 -39.13 -10.84 -25.21
C GLN A 291 -37.63 -10.93 -24.91
N LYS A 292 -36.92 -11.90 -25.50
CA LYS A 292 -35.48 -12.06 -25.28
C LYS A 292 -34.67 -11.00 -26.00
N ILE A 293 -35.12 -10.58 -27.18
CA ILE A 293 -34.54 -9.45 -27.89
C ILE A 293 -34.67 -8.19 -27.01
N SER A 294 -35.85 -7.98 -26.41
CA SER A 294 -36.08 -6.87 -25.46
C SER A 294 -35.19 -6.95 -24.22
N GLU A 295 -35.02 -8.13 -23.63
CA GLU A 295 -34.11 -8.36 -22.49
C GLU A 295 -32.64 -8.05 -22.84
N ILE A 296 -32.19 -8.43 -24.04
CA ILE A 296 -30.85 -8.10 -24.54
C ILE A 296 -30.71 -6.58 -24.70
N PHE A 297 -31.67 -5.92 -25.35
CA PHE A 297 -31.64 -4.46 -25.51
C PHE A 297 -31.64 -3.72 -24.18
N ASN A 298 -32.48 -4.13 -23.22
CA ASN A 298 -32.50 -3.55 -21.88
C ASN A 298 -31.14 -3.73 -21.17
N THR A 299 -30.52 -4.91 -21.31
CA THR A 299 -29.19 -5.17 -20.74
C THR A 299 -28.09 -4.32 -21.38
N VAL A 300 -28.22 -3.97 -22.67
CA VAL A 300 -27.29 -3.05 -23.35
C VAL A 300 -27.55 -1.60 -22.95
N ILE A 301 -28.81 -1.21 -22.72
CA ILE A 301 -29.17 0.12 -22.22
C ILE A 301 -28.54 0.38 -20.84
N ASP A 302 -28.37 -0.64 -19.99
CA ASP A 302 -27.68 -0.52 -18.70
C ASP A 302 -26.24 0.06 -18.84
N LEU A 303 -25.57 -0.12 -20.00
CA LEU A 303 -24.24 0.50 -20.26
C LEU A 303 -24.31 2.02 -20.39
N ASN A 304 -25.45 2.55 -20.82
CA ASN A 304 -25.70 3.97 -21.03
C ASN A 304 -26.21 4.67 -19.77
N HIS A 305 -26.27 4.01 -18.62
CA HIS A 305 -26.52 4.69 -17.35
C HIS A 305 -25.51 5.83 -17.14
N ASN A 306 -25.98 6.94 -16.57
CA ASN A 306 -25.10 8.04 -16.20
C ASN A 306 -24.14 7.61 -15.08
N ASP A 307 -23.03 8.33 -14.95
CA ASP A 307 -21.95 7.98 -14.02
C ASP A 307 -22.44 7.90 -12.57
N ASP A 308 -23.37 8.77 -12.17
CA ASP A 308 -23.98 8.76 -10.84
C ASP A 308 -24.75 7.46 -10.51
N VAL A 309 -25.38 6.83 -11.50
CA VAL A 309 -26.07 5.54 -11.31
C VAL A 309 -25.07 4.40 -11.23
N LYS A 310 -24.02 4.43 -12.06
CA LYS A 310 -22.93 3.43 -12.03
C LYS A 310 -22.23 3.43 -10.68
N MET A 311 -21.85 4.61 -10.18
CA MET A 311 -21.23 4.79 -8.87
C MET A 311 -22.12 4.29 -7.74
N ARG A 312 -23.42 4.60 -7.80
CA ARG A 312 -24.40 4.11 -6.82
C ARG A 312 -24.46 2.59 -6.80
N ASN A 313 -24.58 1.96 -7.95
CA ASN A 313 -24.70 0.50 -8.07
C ASN A 313 -23.46 -0.22 -7.50
N ILE A 314 -22.24 0.25 -7.81
CA ILE A 314 -21.03 -0.40 -7.30
C ILE A 314 -20.91 -0.26 -5.77
N VAL A 315 -21.24 0.91 -5.23
CA VAL A 315 -21.21 1.14 -3.77
C VAL A 315 -22.22 0.25 -3.06
N GLU A 316 -23.46 0.18 -3.55
CA GLU A 316 -24.51 -0.72 -3.04
C GLU A 316 -24.11 -2.19 -3.09
N SER A 317 -23.33 -2.59 -4.09
CA SER A 317 -22.96 -3.99 -4.32
C SER A 317 -21.85 -4.49 -3.40
N TYR A 318 -20.96 -3.61 -2.94
CA TYR A 318 -19.75 -4.01 -2.20
C TYR A 318 -19.69 -3.50 -0.75
N ILE A 319 -20.39 -2.41 -0.43
CA ILE A 319 -20.30 -1.76 0.88
C ILE A 319 -21.43 -2.21 1.79
N GLU A 320 -21.06 -2.64 2.99
CA GLU A 320 -21.99 -2.88 4.09
C GLU A 320 -22.23 -1.58 4.86
N PRO A 321 -23.49 -1.18 5.11
CA PRO A 321 -23.80 0.08 5.80
C PRO A 321 -23.09 0.21 7.15
N GLU A 322 -22.98 -0.89 7.88
CA GLU A 322 -22.37 -0.98 9.20
C GLU A 322 -20.91 -0.56 9.20
N THR A 323 -20.20 -0.80 8.10
CA THR A 323 -18.79 -0.43 7.95
C THR A 323 -18.62 1.08 7.86
N ILE A 324 -19.51 1.76 7.14
CA ILE A 324 -19.52 3.23 7.07
C ILE A 324 -20.05 3.84 8.38
N TRP A 325 -21.00 3.16 9.03
CA TRP A 325 -21.51 3.60 10.33
C TRP A 325 -20.40 3.77 11.36
N ARG A 326 -19.41 2.86 11.42
CA ARG A 326 -18.27 2.98 12.34
C ARG A 326 -17.51 4.30 12.21
N GLU A 327 -17.31 4.78 10.99
CA GLU A 327 -16.63 6.06 10.74
C GLU A 327 -17.51 7.27 11.13
N ILE A 328 -18.83 7.16 10.92
CA ILE A 328 -19.82 8.18 11.29
C ILE A 328 -20.01 8.25 12.81
N GLU A 329 -20.10 7.09 13.47
CA GLU A 329 -20.37 6.94 14.91
C GLU A 329 -19.31 7.63 15.76
N LEU A 330 -18.04 7.56 15.33
CA LEU A 330 -16.93 8.26 15.98
C LEU A 330 -17.06 9.80 15.92
N ASN A 331 -17.88 10.32 15.00
CA ASN A 331 -17.99 11.75 14.69
C ASN A 331 -19.46 12.18 14.52
N ILE A 332 -20.39 11.60 15.30
CA ILE A 332 -21.84 11.87 15.19
C ILE A 332 -22.12 13.37 15.25
N ASP A 333 -21.50 14.08 16.20
CA ASP A 333 -21.69 15.52 16.39
C ASP A 333 -21.38 16.37 15.16
N PHE A 334 -20.45 15.90 14.32
CA PHE A 334 -20.09 16.55 13.07
C PHE A 334 -21.12 16.22 11.98
N PHE A 335 -21.43 14.94 11.79
CA PHE A 335 -22.32 14.48 10.71
C PHE A 335 -23.81 14.77 10.95
N SER A 336 -24.20 15.06 12.19
CA SER A 336 -25.57 15.44 12.57
C SER A 336 -25.89 16.91 12.34
N LYS A 337 -24.89 17.73 12.00
CA LYS A 337 -25.03 19.19 11.80
C LYS A 337 -24.74 19.59 10.35
N PRO A 338 -25.36 20.67 9.84
CA PRO A 338 -24.96 21.25 8.58
C PRO A 338 -23.50 21.71 8.62
N VAL A 339 -22.76 21.47 7.55
CA VAL A 339 -21.36 21.88 7.41
C VAL A 339 -21.27 23.03 6.43
N VAL A 340 -20.83 24.19 6.91
CA VAL A 340 -20.58 25.37 6.08
C VAL A 340 -19.09 25.48 5.80
N PHE A 341 -18.72 25.49 4.52
CA PHE A 341 -17.35 25.64 4.06
C PHE A 341 -17.04 27.09 3.67
N ASP A 342 -15.77 27.48 3.78
CA ASP A 342 -15.30 28.75 3.22
C ASP A 342 -15.51 28.72 1.71
N GLY A 343 -16.09 29.79 1.16
CA GLY A 343 -16.57 29.84 -0.23
C GLY A 343 -18.08 29.63 -0.36
N GLY A 344 -18.82 29.51 0.75
CA GLY A 344 -20.28 29.61 0.81
C GLY A 344 -21.02 28.32 0.48
N PHE A 345 -20.31 27.21 0.27
CA PHE A 345 -20.92 25.89 0.12
C PHE A 345 -21.42 25.38 1.47
N GLU A 346 -22.70 25.04 1.53
CA GLU A 346 -23.33 24.43 2.71
C GLU A 346 -23.78 23.02 2.35
N LEU A 347 -23.30 22.06 3.13
CA LEU A 347 -23.73 20.68 3.06
C LEU A 347 -24.70 20.41 4.21
N LYS A 348 -25.90 19.90 3.88
CA LYS A 348 -26.88 19.51 4.89
C LYS A 348 -26.33 18.36 5.75
N ALA A 349 -26.76 18.31 7.01
CA ALA A 349 -26.45 17.21 7.92
C ALA A 349 -26.70 15.85 7.24
N MET A 350 -25.75 14.91 7.37
CA MET A 350 -25.83 13.57 6.76
C MET A 350 -26.80 12.68 7.55
N ILE A 351 -26.80 12.81 8.87
CA ILE A 351 -27.68 12.04 9.77
C ILE A 351 -28.44 12.98 10.71
N SER A 352 -29.42 12.46 11.45
CA SER A 352 -29.96 13.15 12.64
C SER A 352 -29.16 12.75 13.89
N GLU A 353 -29.22 13.55 14.96
CA GLU A 353 -28.60 13.21 16.25
C GLU A 353 -29.14 11.90 16.86
N THR A 354 -30.36 11.50 16.48
CA THR A 354 -31.01 10.27 16.93
C THR A 354 -30.84 9.10 15.98
N THR A 355 -30.10 9.27 14.87
CA THR A 355 -29.86 8.18 13.93
C THR A 355 -29.01 7.13 14.64
N ASP A 356 -29.51 5.90 14.69
CA ASP A 356 -28.76 4.75 15.18
C ASP A 356 -28.32 3.86 14.00
N LYS A 357 -27.51 2.84 14.33
CA LYS A 357 -27.01 1.86 13.36
C LYS A 357 -28.13 1.22 12.53
N SER A 358 -29.25 0.85 13.16
CA SER A 358 -30.38 0.21 12.47
C SER A 358 -31.04 1.16 11.47
N SER A 359 -31.24 2.42 11.87
CA SER A 359 -31.82 3.46 11.03
C SER A 359 -30.92 3.73 9.83
N TRP A 360 -29.60 3.87 10.08
CA TRP A 360 -28.59 4.05 9.03
C TRP A 360 -28.64 2.95 7.97
N SER A 361 -28.63 1.67 8.37
CA SER A 361 -28.63 0.55 7.43
C SER A 361 -29.81 0.58 6.44
N SER A 362 -30.92 1.24 6.78
CA SER A 362 -32.08 1.40 5.89
C SER A 362 -32.03 2.62 4.95
N MET A 363 -31.22 3.64 5.24
CA MET A 363 -31.29 4.95 4.57
C MET A 363 -29.96 5.51 4.05
N TRP A 364 -28.85 4.81 4.31
CA TRP A 364 -27.50 5.33 4.15
C TRP A 364 -27.15 5.80 2.73
N HIS A 365 -27.55 5.03 1.72
CA HIS A 365 -26.91 5.09 0.41
C HIS A 365 -27.17 6.38 -0.40
N PRO A 366 -28.43 6.85 -0.61
CA PRO A 366 -28.66 7.99 -1.50
C PRO A 366 -28.03 9.28 -0.98
N LYS A 367 -28.08 9.49 0.33
CA LYS A 367 -27.64 10.72 0.97
C LYS A 367 -26.12 10.79 1.11
N LEU A 368 -25.47 9.65 1.36
CA LEU A 368 -24.01 9.54 1.41
C LEU A 368 -23.41 9.89 0.05
N ILE A 369 -23.86 9.23 -1.03
CA ILE A 369 -23.32 9.45 -2.37
C ILE A 369 -23.58 10.87 -2.85
N ASP A 370 -24.80 11.39 -2.71
CA ASP A 370 -25.13 12.77 -3.07
C ASP A 370 -24.24 13.79 -2.35
N SER A 371 -23.95 13.56 -1.06
CA SER A 371 -23.06 14.43 -0.29
C SER A 371 -21.62 14.39 -0.82
N LEU A 372 -21.08 13.19 -1.08
CA LEU A 372 -19.73 13.02 -1.61
C LEU A 372 -19.59 13.64 -3.01
N THR A 373 -20.58 13.45 -3.88
CA THR A 373 -20.61 14.04 -5.24
C THR A 373 -20.66 15.57 -5.19
N LYS A 374 -21.46 16.15 -4.30
CA LYS A 374 -21.52 17.61 -4.12
C LYS A 374 -20.19 18.19 -3.64
N ILE A 375 -19.55 17.53 -2.66
CA ILE A 375 -18.22 17.92 -2.19
C ILE A 375 -17.23 17.86 -3.36
N ARG A 376 -17.18 16.75 -4.10
CA ARG A 376 -16.32 16.58 -5.27
C ARG A 376 -16.52 17.70 -6.29
N ASN A 377 -17.77 18.01 -6.64
CA ASN A 377 -18.08 19.06 -7.61
C ASN A 377 -17.64 20.45 -7.13
N CYS A 378 -17.81 20.77 -5.85
CA CYS A 378 -17.36 22.02 -5.26
C CYS A 378 -15.83 22.12 -5.11
N ILE A 379 -15.14 20.97 -5.06
CA ILE A 379 -13.68 20.89 -5.05
C ILE A 379 -13.11 21.10 -6.48
N VAL A 380 -13.66 20.39 -7.47
CA VAL A 380 -13.15 20.38 -8.85
C VAL A 380 -13.53 21.66 -9.60
N HIS A 381 -14.78 22.11 -9.44
CA HIS A 381 -15.28 23.26 -10.16
C HIS A 381 -15.12 24.50 -9.27
N ALA A 382 -14.03 25.24 -9.47
CA ALA A 382 -13.79 26.55 -8.84
C ALA A 382 -14.85 27.63 -9.17
N ARG A 383 -15.90 27.25 -9.91
CA ARG A 383 -17.14 27.99 -10.13
C ARG A 383 -18.21 26.99 -10.56
N GLU A 384 -19.06 26.54 -9.64
CA GLU A 384 -20.30 25.89 -10.06
C GLU A 384 -21.17 26.98 -10.72
N ARG A 385 -21.41 26.86 -12.03
CA ARG A 385 -21.92 27.93 -12.92
C ARG A 385 -23.28 28.52 -12.53
N ARG A 386 -23.97 27.98 -11.51
CA ARG A 386 -25.31 28.42 -11.09
C ARG A 386 -25.38 29.02 -9.69
N GLU A 387 -24.45 28.72 -8.78
CA GLU A 387 -24.55 29.16 -7.37
C GLU A 387 -23.35 29.95 -6.82
N ASN A 388 -22.22 30.07 -7.53
CA ASN A 388 -20.98 30.72 -7.03
C ASN A 388 -20.44 30.15 -5.71
N LYS A 389 -20.90 28.98 -5.29
CA LYS A 389 -20.42 28.29 -4.08
C LYS A 389 -19.28 27.37 -4.43
N VAL A 390 -18.22 27.41 -3.63
CA VAL A 390 -17.03 26.58 -3.78
C VAL A 390 -16.51 26.19 -2.40
N ILE A 391 -15.66 25.17 -2.34
CA ILE A 391 -14.85 24.90 -1.15
C ILE A 391 -13.46 25.49 -1.40
N LEU A 392 -13.14 26.60 -0.73
CA LEU A 392 -11.83 27.25 -0.82
C LEU A 392 -10.73 26.38 -0.18
N PRO A 393 -9.46 26.46 -0.64
CA PRO A 393 -8.34 25.73 -0.06
C PRO A 393 -7.83 26.41 1.23
N SER A 394 -8.63 26.36 2.30
CA SER A 394 -8.27 26.87 3.63
C SER A 394 -7.96 25.73 4.60
N SER A 395 -7.18 26.02 5.65
CA SER A 395 -6.89 25.06 6.72
C SER A 395 -8.15 24.56 7.42
N GLU A 396 -9.14 25.44 7.63
CA GLU A 396 -10.43 25.06 8.24
C GLU A 396 -11.23 24.11 7.35
N ASN A 397 -11.30 24.39 6.04
CA ASN A 397 -11.94 23.50 5.09
C ASN A 397 -11.22 22.15 4.99
N ASN A 398 -9.88 22.11 5.08
CA ASN A 398 -9.14 20.85 5.10
C ASN A 398 -9.52 20.00 6.32
N LEU A 399 -9.69 20.61 7.50
CA LEU A 399 -10.16 19.90 8.70
C LEU A 399 -11.58 19.35 8.51
N LYS A 400 -12.50 20.15 7.96
CA LYS A 400 -13.87 19.69 7.65
C LYS A 400 -13.88 18.57 6.60
N LEU A 401 -13.04 18.69 5.57
CA LEU A 401 -12.90 17.68 4.51
C LEU A 401 -12.31 16.37 5.04
N ALA A 402 -11.45 16.40 6.07
CA ALA A 402 -10.84 15.19 6.63
C ALA A 402 -11.88 14.18 7.12
N TYR A 403 -12.99 14.64 7.72
CA TYR A 403 -14.10 13.77 8.11
C TYR A 403 -14.71 13.02 6.92
N PHE A 404 -14.94 13.72 5.79
CA PHE A 404 -15.45 13.10 4.57
C PHE A 404 -14.40 12.28 3.84
N ASN A 405 -13.12 12.64 3.97
CA ASN A 405 -12.00 11.89 3.42
C ASN A 405 -11.96 10.47 3.99
N ASN A 406 -12.18 10.32 5.30
CA ASN A 406 -12.25 9.02 5.95
C ASN A 406 -13.39 8.14 5.38
N LEU A 407 -14.56 8.73 5.13
CA LEU A 407 -15.70 8.02 4.54
C LEU A 407 -15.39 7.54 3.12
N ILE A 408 -14.89 8.44 2.27
CA ILE A 408 -14.64 8.09 0.86
C ILE A 408 -13.44 7.15 0.71
N ALA A 409 -12.41 7.30 1.53
CA ALA A 409 -11.29 6.38 1.61
C ALA A 409 -11.78 4.96 1.92
N ARG A 410 -12.62 4.81 2.95
CA ARG A 410 -13.20 3.51 3.33
C ARG A 410 -13.96 2.86 2.17
N ILE A 411 -14.81 3.63 1.50
CA ILE A 411 -15.61 3.14 0.36
C ILE A 411 -14.69 2.70 -0.78
N ALA A 412 -13.73 3.56 -1.17
CA ALA A 412 -12.79 3.30 -2.24
C ALA A 412 -11.94 2.04 -1.98
N GLU A 413 -11.41 1.88 -0.76
CA GLU A 413 -10.61 0.71 -0.38
C GLU A 413 -11.40 -0.58 -0.45
N ILE A 414 -12.62 -0.62 0.12
CA ILE A 414 -13.45 -1.83 0.10
C ILE A 414 -13.80 -2.21 -1.34
N ILE A 415 -14.19 -1.23 -2.17
CA ILE A 415 -14.54 -1.50 -3.57
C ILE A 415 -13.31 -2.03 -4.31
N ALA A 416 -12.13 -1.40 -4.16
CA ALA A 416 -10.91 -1.84 -4.81
C ALA A 416 -10.51 -3.27 -4.40
N ILE A 417 -10.60 -3.59 -3.11
CA ILE A 417 -10.26 -4.92 -2.57
C ILE A 417 -11.27 -5.99 -3.02
N LYS A 418 -12.58 -5.69 -3.01
CA LYS A 418 -13.62 -6.67 -3.35
C LYS A 418 -13.88 -6.82 -4.84
N HIS A 419 -13.54 -5.82 -5.65
CA HIS A 419 -13.71 -5.85 -7.10
C HIS A 419 -12.59 -6.64 -7.80
N GLY A 420 -11.38 -6.66 -7.23
CA GLY A 420 -10.22 -7.39 -7.76
C GLY A 420 -10.33 -8.93 -7.78
#